data_AF-A0A961T9X4-F1
#
_entry.id   AF-A0A961T9X4-F1
#
_cell.length_a   1.000
_cell.length_b   1.000
_cell.length_c   1.000
_cell.angle_alpha   90.00
_cell.angle_beta   90.00
_cell.angle_gamma   90.00
#
_symmetry.space_group_name_H-M   'P 1'
#
loop_
_entity.id
_entity.type
_entity.pdbx_description
1 polymer ?
#
loop_
_entity_poly.entity_id
_entity_poly.type
_entity_poly.pdbx_seq_one_letter_code
_entity_poly.pdbx_strand_id
1 'polypeptide(L)'
;MIESPNLLDDTVLAPWLEARVPGFHDLHEIRKFDTGQSNPTYLVVAESGKYVLRAKPPGELLKSAHQVDREYRVMKALAATGVPVPKVLALSEEDSPIGRMFFVMEYLDGRIFWDPALHELVHDHEREHRAEIYDSMNAALATLHNVDVRQVGLEDFGVPGNYFERQFSRWSKQYAASEIERNDDLHKLIDWLSSRIPA
;
A
#
# COMPACT_ATOMS: atom_id res chain seq x y z
N MET A 1 23.68 -17.45 -14.41
CA MET A 1 22.63 -16.42 -14.31
C MET A 1 22.21 -16.39 -12.85
N ILE A 2 22.29 -15.23 -12.19
CA ILE A 2 21.74 -15.09 -10.85
C ILE A 2 20.24 -14.94 -11.05
N GLU A 3 19.43 -15.91 -10.62
CA GLU A 3 17.98 -15.78 -10.63
C GLU A 3 17.59 -14.53 -9.85
N SER A 4 16.62 -13.77 -10.39
CA SER A 4 16.11 -12.59 -9.71
C SER A 4 15.60 -13.03 -8.33
N PRO A 5 16.00 -12.38 -7.22
CA PRO A 5 15.55 -12.75 -5.87
C PRO A 5 14.05 -12.47 -5.65
N ASN A 6 13.37 -11.98 -6.69
CA ASN A 6 11.94 -11.77 -6.75
C ASN A 6 11.22 -12.78 -7.65
N LEU A 7 11.91 -13.72 -8.29
CA LEU A 7 11.26 -14.83 -8.99
C LEU A 7 10.56 -15.72 -7.96
N LEU A 8 9.31 -16.08 -8.21
CA LEU A 8 8.54 -16.97 -7.34
C LEU A 8 8.46 -18.35 -7.99
N ASP A 9 8.52 -19.40 -7.18
CA ASP A 9 8.38 -20.78 -7.63
C ASP A 9 6.90 -21.20 -7.61
N ASP A 10 6.31 -21.29 -8.79
CA ASP A 10 4.92 -21.67 -9.01
C ASP A 10 4.59 -23.04 -8.41
N THR A 11 5.54 -23.98 -8.40
CA THR A 11 5.32 -25.36 -7.92
C THR A 11 5.12 -25.45 -6.41
N VAL A 12 5.74 -24.53 -5.67
CA VAL A 12 5.61 -24.44 -4.20
C VAL A 12 4.48 -23.50 -3.81
N LEU A 13 4.23 -22.45 -4.60
CA LEU A 13 3.20 -21.46 -4.29
C LEU A 13 1.78 -21.93 -4.64
N ALA A 14 1.59 -22.66 -5.75
CA ALA A 14 0.25 -23.11 -6.17
C ALA A 14 -0.50 -23.93 -5.10
N PRO A 15 0.10 -24.95 -4.45
CA PRO A 15 -0.59 -25.72 -3.41
C PRO A 15 -1.02 -24.85 -2.22
N TRP A 16 -0.23 -23.83 -1.87
CA TRP A 16 -0.59 -22.91 -0.80
C TRP A 16 -1.76 -22.01 -1.20
N LEU A 17 -1.78 -21.52 -2.44
CA LEU A 17 -2.87 -20.68 -2.96
C LEU A 17 -4.18 -21.47 -3.00
N GLU A 18 -4.18 -22.70 -3.53
CA GLU A 18 -5.36 -23.58 -3.55
C GLU A 18 -5.90 -23.87 -2.15
N ALA A 19 -5.01 -24.06 -1.17
CA ALA A 19 -5.41 -24.34 0.21
C ALA A 19 -5.91 -23.12 0.99
N ARG A 20 -5.45 -21.91 0.65
CA ARG A 20 -5.64 -20.71 1.49
C ARG A 20 -6.45 -19.59 0.84
N VAL A 21 -6.54 -19.52 -0.48
CA VAL A 21 -7.27 -18.48 -1.21
C VAL A 21 -8.63 -19.04 -1.64
N PRO A 22 -9.75 -18.53 -1.09
CA PRO A 22 -11.07 -19.07 -1.40
C PRO A 22 -11.38 -19.04 -2.89
N GLY A 23 -11.71 -20.20 -3.47
CA GLY A 23 -12.07 -20.34 -4.88
C GLY A 23 -10.88 -20.38 -5.85
N PHE A 24 -9.64 -20.28 -5.36
CA PHE A 24 -8.46 -20.39 -6.21
C PHE A 24 -8.28 -21.83 -6.70
N HIS A 25 -8.09 -22.01 -8.01
CA HIS A 25 -7.67 -23.25 -8.64
C HIS A 25 -6.96 -22.99 -9.96
N ASP A 26 -6.09 -23.94 -10.34
CA ASP A 26 -5.33 -24.03 -11.60
C ASP A 26 -4.47 -22.78 -11.90
N LEU A 27 -3.30 -22.68 -11.26
CA LEU A 27 -2.33 -21.60 -11.54
C LEU A 27 -1.78 -21.71 -12.96
N HIS A 28 -1.78 -20.59 -13.70
CA HIS A 28 -1.26 -20.48 -15.07
C HIS A 28 0.02 -19.65 -15.17
N GLU A 29 0.08 -18.51 -14.47
CA GLU A 29 1.20 -17.58 -14.59
C GLU A 29 1.36 -16.74 -13.32
N ILE A 30 2.62 -16.47 -12.94
CA ILE A 30 2.99 -15.42 -11.99
C ILE A 30 3.89 -14.40 -12.67
N ARG A 31 3.48 -13.14 -12.67
CA ARG A 31 4.22 -12.03 -13.29
C ARG A 31 4.39 -10.87 -12.32
N LYS A 32 5.63 -10.44 -12.11
CA LYS A 32 5.91 -9.24 -11.30
C LYS A 32 5.43 -7.97 -12.03
N PHE A 33 4.87 -7.01 -11.29
CA PHE A 33 4.65 -5.66 -11.80
C PHE A 33 5.96 -4.87 -11.85
N ASP A 34 6.09 -3.98 -12.82
CA ASP A 34 7.29 -3.14 -12.99
C ASP A 34 7.39 -2.02 -11.93
N THR A 35 6.27 -1.70 -11.28
CA THR A 35 6.15 -0.70 -10.20
C THR A 35 6.06 -1.37 -8.82
N GLY A 36 6.19 -0.58 -7.74
CA GLY A 36 6.13 -1.11 -6.36
C GLY A 36 7.49 -1.50 -5.78
N GLN A 37 8.45 -0.56 -5.79
CA GLN A 37 9.84 -0.81 -5.39
C GLN A 37 10.01 -1.20 -3.91
N SER A 38 9.10 -0.79 -3.01
CA SER A 38 9.22 -1.12 -1.58
C SER A 38 8.85 -2.56 -1.25
N ASN A 39 7.73 -3.08 -1.77
CA ASN A 39 7.25 -4.44 -1.55
C ASN A 39 6.92 -5.07 -2.91
N PRO A 40 7.65 -6.11 -3.35
CA PRO A 40 7.38 -6.79 -4.62
C PRO A 40 5.92 -7.18 -4.75
N THR A 41 5.30 -6.77 -5.86
CA THR A 41 3.88 -7.03 -6.15
C THR A 41 3.79 -7.79 -7.48
N TYR A 42 2.90 -8.79 -7.54
CA TYR A 42 2.79 -9.74 -8.64
C TYR A 42 1.33 -9.89 -9.06
N LEU A 43 1.10 -9.97 -10.37
CA LEU A 43 -0.10 -10.52 -10.95
C LEU A 43 0.00 -12.05 -10.90
N VAL A 44 -1.04 -12.69 -10.37
CA VAL A 44 -1.21 -14.14 -10.37
C VAL A 44 -2.41 -14.46 -11.25
N VAL A 45 -2.20 -15.22 -12.31
CA VAL A 45 -3.24 -15.63 -13.28
C VAL A 45 -3.50 -17.12 -13.08
N ALA A 46 -4.76 -17.47 -12.90
CA ALA A 46 -5.24 -18.84 -12.75
C ALA A 46 -6.54 -19.03 -13.55
N GLU A 47 -7.00 -20.26 -13.73
CA GLU A 47 -8.32 -20.52 -14.36
C GLU A 47 -9.45 -19.86 -13.56
N SER A 48 -9.34 -19.89 -12.23
CA SER A 48 -10.26 -19.24 -11.30
C SER A 48 -10.26 -17.69 -11.37
N GLY A 49 -9.33 -17.07 -12.10
CA GLY A 49 -9.28 -15.62 -12.30
C GLY A 49 -7.92 -14.98 -12.04
N LYS A 50 -7.93 -13.66 -11.84
CA LYS A 50 -6.73 -12.85 -11.58
C LYS A 50 -6.68 -12.41 -10.12
N TYR A 51 -5.48 -12.46 -9.56
CA TYR A 51 -5.19 -12.08 -8.18
C TYR A 51 -3.94 -11.21 -8.12
N VAL A 52 -3.77 -10.50 -7.01
CA VAL A 52 -2.54 -9.77 -6.72
C VAL A 52 -1.88 -10.34 -5.48
N LEU A 53 -0.60 -10.69 -5.60
CA LEU A 53 0.24 -11.11 -4.48
C LEU A 53 1.21 -9.97 -4.14
N ARG A 54 1.29 -9.59 -2.87
CA ARG A 54 2.24 -8.58 -2.37
C ARG A 54 3.08 -9.17 -1.27
N ALA A 55 4.40 -9.19 -1.49
CA ALA A 55 5.37 -9.84 -0.61
C ALA A 55 6.30 -8.83 0.04
N LYS A 56 6.85 -9.19 1.20
CA LYS A 56 8.05 -8.53 1.72
C LYS A 56 9.20 -8.66 0.70
N PRO A 57 10.11 -7.68 0.61
CA PRO A 57 11.33 -7.86 -0.18
C PRO A 57 12.21 -8.98 0.42
N PRO A 58 13.10 -9.58 -0.38
CA PRO A 58 13.98 -10.64 0.09
C PRO A 58 15.13 -10.05 0.94
N GLY A 59 15.70 -10.87 1.83
CA GLY A 59 16.88 -10.50 2.64
C GLY A 59 16.55 -9.99 4.04
N GLU A 60 17.60 -9.59 4.77
CA GLU A 60 17.45 -9.02 6.11
C GLU A 60 16.86 -7.61 6.05
N LEU A 61 15.71 -7.41 6.71
CA LEU A 61 14.98 -6.16 6.69
C LEU A 61 15.17 -5.39 8.00
N LEU A 62 15.25 -4.06 7.89
CA LEU A 62 15.25 -3.19 9.06
C LEU A 62 13.95 -3.39 9.87
N LYS A 63 14.05 -3.34 11.20
CA LYS A 63 12.87 -3.39 12.07
C LYS A 63 11.86 -2.34 11.65
N SER A 64 10.57 -2.70 11.60
CA SER A 64 9.43 -1.88 11.16
C SER A 64 9.37 -1.47 9.68
N ALA A 65 10.34 -1.89 8.86
CA ALA A 65 10.22 -1.78 7.41
C ALA A 65 9.32 -2.90 6.86
N HIS A 66 8.63 -2.64 5.75
CA HIS A 66 7.92 -3.66 4.95
C HIS A 66 6.84 -4.47 5.71
N GLN A 67 5.98 -3.79 6.46
CA GLN A 67 4.91 -4.42 7.26
C GLN A 67 3.67 -4.79 6.42
N VAL A 68 3.81 -5.79 5.54
CA VAL A 68 2.71 -6.27 4.67
C VAL A 68 1.52 -6.83 5.45
N ASP A 69 1.75 -7.33 6.67
CA ASP A 69 0.72 -7.72 7.64
C ASP A 69 -0.16 -6.53 8.06
N ARG A 70 0.45 -5.35 8.28
CA ARG A 70 -0.30 -4.14 8.61
C ARG A 70 -1.12 -3.65 7.42
N GLU A 71 -0.57 -3.74 6.21
CA GLU A 71 -1.31 -3.43 4.98
C GLU A 71 -2.53 -4.36 4.82
N TYR A 72 -2.34 -5.68 4.98
CA TYR A 72 -3.43 -6.65 4.99
C TYR A 72 -4.47 -6.32 6.07
N ARG A 73 -4.03 -6.05 7.31
CA ARG A 73 -4.90 -5.77 8.45
C ARG A 73 -5.79 -4.55 8.21
N VAL A 74 -5.22 -3.44 7.74
CA VAL A 74 -6.01 -2.21 7.50
C VAL A 74 -7.00 -2.39 6.35
N MET A 75 -6.60 -3.02 5.24
CA MET A 75 -7.53 -3.29 4.13
C MET A 75 -8.65 -4.24 4.54
N LYS A 76 -8.34 -5.29 5.31
CA LYS A 76 -9.35 -6.21 5.84
C LYS A 76 -10.38 -5.51 6.72
N ALA A 77 -9.92 -4.62 7.60
CA ALA A 77 -10.80 -3.84 8.48
C ALA A 77 -11.67 -2.85 7.69
N LEU A 78 -11.08 -2.18 6.70
CA LEU A 78 -11.77 -1.20 5.86
C LEU A 78 -12.79 -1.83 4.89
N ALA A 79 -12.64 -3.11 4.53
CA ALA A 79 -13.54 -3.80 3.60
C ALA A 79 -15.00 -3.88 4.09
N ALA A 80 -15.25 -3.71 5.40
CA ALA A 80 -16.60 -3.64 5.98
C ALA A 80 -17.19 -2.21 6.00
N THR A 81 -16.48 -1.23 5.44
CA THR A 81 -16.86 0.19 5.43
C THR A 81 -17.21 0.67 4.02
N GLY A 82 -17.46 1.96 3.85
CA GLY A 82 -17.60 2.59 2.52
C GLY A 82 -16.27 2.90 1.82
N VAL A 83 -15.11 2.66 2.46
CA VAL A 83 -13.81 2.98 1.85
C VAL A 83 -13.52 1.98 0.73
N PRO A 84 -13.24 2.44 -0.50
CA PRO A 84 -12.92 1.55 -1.61
C PRO A 84 -11.53 0.92 -1.38
N VAL A 85 -11.51 -0.36 -1.03
CA VAL A 85 -10.30 -1.17 -0.88
C VAL A 85 -10.48 -2.52 -1.58
N PRO A 86 -9.42 -3.11 -2.14
CA PRO A 86 -9.50 -4.47 -2.66
C PRO A 86 -9.79 -5.45 -1.52
N LYS A 87 -10.58 -6.46 -1.81
CA LYS A 87 -10.78 -7.60 -0.93
C LYS A 87 -9.47 -8.36 -0.76
N VAL A 88 -8.92 -8.30 0.44
CA VAL A 88 -7.81 -9.18 0.83
C VAL A 88 -8.32 -10.59 1.13
N LEU A 89 -7.62 -11.60 0.62
CA LEU A 89 -8.09 -12.99 0.58
C LEU A 89 -7.33 -13.87 1.57
N ALA A 90 -6.01 -13.79 1.59
CA ALA A 90 -5.17 -14.60 2.47
C ALA A 90 -3.89 -13.83 2.86
N LEU A 91 -3.42 -14.06 4.08
CA LEU A 91 -2.13 -13.60 4.59
C LEU A 91 -1.30 -14.85 4.92
N SER A 92 -0.03 -14.87 4.53
CA SER A 92 0.91 -15.91 4.93
C SER A 92 1.58 -15.58 6.25
N GLU A 93 2.16 -16.59 6.89
CA GLU A 93 3.13 -16.42 7.97
C GLU A 93 4.53 -16.14 7.38
N GLU A 94 5.56 -15.98 8.24
CA GLU A 94 6.95 -15.77 7.81
C GLU A 94 7.59 -17.03 7.20
N ASP A 95 7.20 -18.22 7.66
CA ASP A 95 7.64 -19.54 7.14
C ASP A 95 6.88 -19.96 5.86
N SER A 96 6.52 -18.97 5.04
CA SER A 96 5.74 -19.17 3.84
C SER A 96 6.51 -19.95 2.76
N PRO A 97 5.81 -20.50 1.74
CA PRO A 97 6.41 -21.15 0.57
C PRO A 97 7.52 -20.36 -0.13
N ILE A 98 7.48 -19.02 -0.03
CA ILE A 98 8.47 -18.13 -0.67
C ILE A 98 9.48 -17.56 0.34
N GLY A 99 9.53 -18.11 1.55
CA GLY A 99 10.50 -17.79 2.61
C GLY A 99 10.34 -16.39 3.23
N ARG A 100 9.19 -15.76 3.04
CA ARG A 100 8.87 -14.42 3.53
C ARG A 100 7.37 -14.18 3.53
N MET A 101 6.90 -13.31 4.42
CA MET A 101 5.49 -12.96 4.47
C MET A 101 4.97 -12.30 3.18
N PHE A 102 3.76 -12.68 2.78
CA PHE A 102 3.01 -12.05 1.69
C PHE A 102 1.51 -12.11 1.97
N PHE A 103 0.73 -11.32 1.26
CA PHE A 103 -0.72 -11.48 1.19
C PHE A 103 -1.22 -11.51 -0.24
N VAL A 104 -2.41 -12.09 -0.42
CA VAL A 104 -3.14 -12.17 -1.69
C VAL A 104 -4.42 -11.35 -1.57
N MET A 105 -4.74 -10.60 -2.61
CA MET A 105 -5.97 -9.82 -2.75
C MET A 105 -6.56 -10.00 -4.15
N GLU A 106 -7.80 -9.56 -4.31
CA GLU A 106 -8.43 -9.52 -5.63
C GLU A 106 -7.66 -8.62 -6.61
N TYR A 107 -7.72 -8.96 -7.89
CA TYR A 107 -7.28 -8.07 -8.95
C TYR A 107 -8.44 -7.15 -9.36
N LEU A 108 -8.25 -5.85 -9.20
CA LEU A 108 -9.19 -4.84 -9.70
C LEU A 108 -8.73 -4.37 -11.08
N ASP A 109 -9.51 -4.70 -12.11
CA ASP A 109 -9.30 -4.16 -13.45
C ASP A 109 -9.82 -2.72 -13.50
N GLY A 110 -8.93 -1.77 -13.74
CA GLY A 110 -9.23 -0.37 -13.59
C GLY A 110 -8.20 0.54 -14.25
N ARG A 111 -8.45 1.84 -14.16
CA ARG A 111 -7.59 2.89 -14.72
C ARG A 111 -6.77 3.53 -13.59
N ILE A 112 -5.48 3.72 -13.85
CA ILE A 112 -4.58 4.43 -12.94
C ILE A 112 -4.14 5.72 -13.65
N PHE A 113 -4.62 6.84 -13.13
CA PHE A 113 -4.21 8.16 -13.59
C PHE A 113 -2.93 8.58 -12.86
N TRP A 114 -1.78 8.50 -13.53
CA TRP A 114 -0.49 8.83 -12.92
C TRP A 114 -0.24 10.33 -12.83
N ASP A 115 -0.67 11.07 -13.86
CA ASP A 115 -0.58 12.52 -13.88
C ASP A 115 -1.87 13.11 -13.26
N PRO A 116 -1.77 13.84 -12.13
CA PRO A 116 -2.95 14.48 -11.54
C PRO A 116 -3.56 15.54 -12.48
N ALA A 117 -2.84 16.04 -13.49
CA ALA A 117 -3.42 16.91 -14.50
C ALA A 117 -4.42 16.19 -15.42
N LEU A 118 -4.50 14.85 -15.37
CA LEU A 118 -5.46 14.03 -16.12
C LEU A 118 -5.41 14.33 -17.64
N HIS A 119 -4.21 14.48 -18.19
CA HIS A 119 -3.99 14.79 -19.61
C HIS A 119 -4.44 13.67 -20.56
N GLU A 120 -4.52 12.45 -20.07
CA GLU A 120 -5.01 11.28 -20.81
C GLU A 120 -6.53 11.27 -21.07
N LEU A 121 -7.29 12.18 -20.45
CA LEU A 121 -8.71 12.39 -20.76
C LEU A 121 -8.84 13.26 -22.01
N VAL A 122 -8.71 12.66 -23.20
CA VAL A 122 -8.66 13.37 -24.49
C VAL A 122 -10.02 13.32 -25.21
N HIS A 123 -11.09 13.86 -24.60
CA HIS A 123 -12.44 13.81 -25.19
C HIS A 123 -13.30 15.05 -24.89
N ASP A 124 -14.38 15.21 -25.67
CA ASP A 124 -15.48 16.09 -25.32
C ASP A 124 -15.92 15.81 -23.86
N HIS A 125 -16.25 16.86 -23.11
CA HIS A 125 -16.55 16.81 -21.66
C HIS A 125 -15.35 16.58 -20.71
N GLU A 126 -14.10 16.80 -21.17
CA GLU A 126 -12.88 16.69 -20.35
C GLU A 126 -12.99 17.37 -18.97
N ARG A 127 -13.52 18.60 -18.91
CA ARG A 127 -13.65 19.32 -17.63
C ARG A 127 -14.63 18.67 -16.66
N GLU A 128 -15.74 18.14 -17.17
CA GLU A 128 -16.77 17.48 -16.35
C GLU A 128 -16.23 16.15 -15.80
N HIS A 129 -15.60 15.33 -16.64
CA HIS A 129 -14.97 14.07 -16.21
C HIS A 129 -13.84 14.30 -15.18
N ARG A 130 -13.03 15.35 -15.35
CA ARG A 130 -12.02 15.70 -14.34
C ARG A 130 -12.68 16.05 -13.01
N ALA A 131 -13.73 16.86 -13.02
CA ALA A 131 -14.45 17.22 -11.81
C ALA A 131 -15.00 15.98 -11.08
N GLU A 132 -15.60 15.04 -11.81
CA GLU A 132 -16.12 13.79 -11.25
C GLU A 132 -15.02 12.91 -10.63
N ILE A 133 -13.84 12.81 -11.26
CA ILE A 133 -12.71 12.05 -10.72
C ILE A 133 -12.20 12.69 -9.41
N TYR A 134 -12.08 14.02 -9.39
CA TYR A 134 -11.65 14.73 -8.19
C TYR A 134 -12.68 14.66 -7.06
N ASP A 135 -13.98 14.71 -7.39
CA ASP A 135 -15.05 14.53 -6.42
C ASP A 135 -15.04 13.11 -5.85
N SER A 136 -14.88 12.09 -6.71
CA SER A 136 -14.74 10.70 -6.27
C SER A 136 -13.51 10.50 -5.37
N MET A 137 -12.37 11.16 -5.67
CA MET A 137 -11.18 11.13 -4.82
C MET A 137 -11.45 11.80 -3.46
N ASN A 138 -12.16 12.95 -3.45
CA ASN A 138 -12.56 13.63 -2.23
C ASN A 138 -13.48 12.75 -1.37
N ALA A 139 -14.50 12.15 -1.99
CA ALA A 139 -15.44 11.26 -1.33
C ALA A 139 -14.73 10.05 -0.70
N ALA A 140 -13.73 9.47 -1.38
CA ALA A 140 -12.94 8.37 -0.83
C ALA A 140 -12.12 8.79 0.39
N LEU A 141 -11.46 9.96 0.35
CA LEU A 141 -10.70 10.51 1.48
C LEU A 141 -11.60 10.89 2.65
N ALA A 142 -12.74 11.52 2.39
CA ALA A 142 -13.73 11.86 3.40
C ALA A 142 -14.30 10.60 4.07
N THR A 143 -14.61 9.57 3.27
CA THR A 143 -15.09 8.29 3.80
C THR A 143 -14.03 7.65 4.69
N LEU A 144 -12.76 7.65 4.28
CA LEU A 144 -11.66 7.14 5.10
C LEU A 144 -11.50 7.91 6.42
N HIS A 145 -11.54 9.25 6.38
CA HIS A 145 -11.42 10.08 7.58
C HIS A 145 -12.62 9.94 8.53
N ASN A 146 -13.77 9.52 8.04
CA ASN A 146 -14.98 9.30 8.85
C ASN A 146 -15.09 7.88 9.41
N VAL A 147 -14.14 6.98 9.13
CA VAL A 147 -14.14 5.64 9.72
C VAL A 147 -13.94 5.72 11.23
N ASP A 148 -14.86 5.12 11.99
CA ASP A 148 -14.65 4.86 13.41
C ASP A 148 -13.63 3.73 13.57
N VAL A 149 -12.37 4.12 13.82
CA VAL A 149 -11.23 3.21 13.99
C VAL A 149 -11.44 2.15 15.07
N ARG A 150 -12.24 2.42 16.11
CA ARG A 150 -12.54 1.43 17.16
C ARG A 150 -13.56 0.40 16.65
N GLN A 151 -14.59 0.85 15.94
CA GLN A 151 -15.60 -0.06 15.39
C GLN A 151 -15.01 -1.04 14.38
N VAL A 152 -13.96 -0.63 13.65
CA VAL A 152 -13.26 -1.51 12.70
C VAL A 152 -12.08 -2.27 13.32
N GLY A 153 -11.86 -2.20 14.64
CA GLY A 153 -10.82 -2.95 15.35
C GLY A 153 -9.38 -2.51 15.05
N LEU A 154 -9.19 -1.20 14.84
CA LEU A 154 -7.91 -0.57 14.54
C LEU A 154 -7.44 0.40 15.64
N GLU A 155 -7.99 0.31 16.87
CA GLU A 155 -7.60 1.23 17.96
C GLU A 155 -6.12 1.19 18.33
N ASP A 156 -5.46 0.04 18.15
CA ASP A 156 -4.04 -0.23 18.39
C ASP A 156 -3.19 -0.14 17.12
N PHE A 157 -3.80 0.22 15.97
CA PHE A 157 -3.09 0.25 14.68
C PHE A 157 -2.01 1.33 14.63
N GLY A 158 -2.10 2.35 15.48
CA GLY A 158 -1.12 3.43 15.61
C GLY A 158 -1.22 4.14 16.95
N VAL A 159 -0.36 5.13 17.17
CA VAL A 159 -0.36 5.92 18.41
C VAL A 159 -1.27 7.15 18.22
N PRO A 160 -2.38 7.30 18.99
CA PRO A 160 -3.27 8.46 18.88
C PRO A 160 -2.69 9.73 19.54
N GLY A 161 -3.36 10.87 19.37
CA GLY A 161 -2.94 12.18 19.91
C GLY A 161 -1.70 12.77 19.24
N ASN A 162 -1.29 14.00 19.59
CA ASN A 162 -0.02 14.69 19.24
C ASN A 162 0.58 14.39 17.85
N TYR A 163 -0.26 14.23 16.82
CA TYR A 163 0.21 13.78 15.51
C TYR A 163 1.21 14.76 14.91
N PHE A 164 0.87 16.05 14.90
CA PHE A 164 1.72 17.08 14.32
C PHE A 164 3.06 17.21 15.05
N GLU A 165 3.07 17.19 16.38
CA GLU A 165 4.30 17.25 17.18
C GLU A 165 5.21 16.05 16.91
N ARG A 166 4.65 14.82 16.89
CA ARG A 166 5.44 13.62 16.58
C ARG A 166 6.00 13.65 15.16
N GLN A 167 5.18 14.05 14.18
CA GLN A 167 5.62 14.12 12.79
C GLN A 167 6.69 15.21 12.63
N PHE A 168 6.49 16.39 13.20
CA PHE A 168 7.50 17.45 13.21
C PHE A 168 8.81 16.95 13.82
N SER A 169 8.77 16.40 15.04
CA SER A 169 9.98 15.89 15.70
C SER A 169 10.67 14.81 14.87
N ARG A 170 9.91 13.91 14.22
CA ARG A 170 10.47 12.84 13.39
C ARG A 170 11.17 13.42 12.16
N TRP A 171 10.47 14.26 11.40
CA TRP A 171 11.00 14.79 10.14
C TRP A 171 12.17 15.74 10.36
N SER A 172 12.13 16.61 11.37
CA SER A 172 13.25 17.50 11.69
C SER A 172 14.51 16.72 12.11
N LYS A 173 14.37 15.64 12.91
CA LYS A 173 15.50 14.75 13.25
C LYS A 173 16.04 14.01 12.05
N GLN A 174 15.16 13.50 11.17
CA GLN A 174 15.58 12.81 9.95
C GLN A 174 16.33 13.75 9.01
N TYR A 175 15.81 14.97 8.79
CA TYR A 175 16.49 15.98 7.98
C TYR A 175 17.88 16.30 8.54
N ALA A 176 18.00 16.60 9.83
CA ALA A 176 19.29 16.89 10.46
C ALA A 176 20.29 15.73 10.33
N ALA A 177 19.81 14.48 10.39
CA ALA A 177 20.67 13.30 10.23
C ALA A 177 21.07 13.03 8.76
N SER A 178 20.32 13.54 7.79
CA SER A 178 20.56 13.34 6.36
C SER A 178 21.03 14.60 5.63
N GLU A 179 21.33 15.68 6.35
CA GLU A 179 21.75 16.94 5.76
C GLU A 179 23.15 16.80 5.15
N ILE A 180 23.22 16.82 3.82
CA ILE A 180 24.49 16.75 3.08
C ILE A 180 25.07 18.16 2.89
N GLU A 181 24.20 19.12 2.55
CA GLU A 181 24.53 20.54 2.41
C GLU A 181 23.47 21.39 3.11
N ARG A 182 23.89 22.54 3.62
CA ARG A 182 23.00 23.45 4.35
C ARG A 182 21.96 24.06 3.42
N ASN A 183 20.68 23.92 3.78
CA ASN A 183 19.57 24.60 3.11
C ASN A 183 18.87 25.57 4.07
N ASP A 184 19.18 26.87 3.96
CA ASP A 184 18.65 27.88 4.87
C ASP A 184 17.13 28.01 4.86
N ASP A 185 16.45 27.68 3.76
CA ASP A 185 14.99 27.73 3.69
C ASP A 185 14.35 26.57 4.47
N LEU A 186 14.97 25.39 4.48
CA LEU A 186 14.54 24.28 5.33
C LEU A 186 14.77 24.57 6.81
N HIS A 187 15.91 25.18 7.17
CA HIS A 187 16.16 25.63 8.56
C HIS A 187 15.10 26.65 9.01
N LYS A 188 14.80 27.66 8.18
CA LYS A 188 13.73 28.63 8.47
C LYS A 188 12.36 27.97 8.61
N LEU A 189 12.05 26.98 7.78
CA LEU A 189 10.78 26.23 7.86
C LEU A 189 10.68 25.43 9.16
N ILE A 190 11.75 24.76 9.57
CA ILE A 190 11.81 24.01 10.83
C ILE A 190 11.58 24.94 12.02
N ASP A 191 12.28 26.08 12.05
CA ASP A 191 12.11 27.09 13.09
C ASP A 191 10.67 27.64 13.12
N TRP A 192 10.13 27.96 11.95
CA TRP A 192 8.78 28.50 11.82
C TRP A 192 7.71 27.52 12.28
N LEU A 193 7.82 26.23 11.91
CA LEU A 193 6.89 25.18 12.29
C LEU A 193 6.98 24.85 13.78
N SER A 194 8.18 24.85 14.37
CA SER A 194 8.39 24.53 15.79
C SER A 194 7.54 25.40 16.73
N SER A 195 7.29 26.65 16.34
CA SER A 195 6.54 27.65 17.11
C SER A 195 5.06 27.74 16.73
N ARG A 196 4.59 26.95 15.76
CA ARG A 196 3.25 27.04 15.16
C ARG A 196 2.56 25.69 14.98
N ILE A 197 2.99 24.67 15.72
CA ILE A 197 2.33 23.37 15.71
C ILE A 197 0.89 23.57 16.22
N PRO A 198 -0.14 23.24 15.42
CA PRO A 198 -1.52 23.32 15.87
C PRO A 198 -1.77 22.41 17.07
N ALA A 199 -2.67 22.84 17.96
CA ALA A 199 -3.13 22.04 19.09
C ALA A 199 -3.84 20.76 18.65
#